data_AF-A0AA91TL22-F1
#
_entry.id   AF-A0AA91TL22-F1
#
_cell.length_a   1.000
_cell.length_b   1.000
_cell.length_c   1.000
_cell.angle_alpha   90.00
_cell.angle_beta   90.00
_cell.angle_gamma   90.00
#
_symmetry.space_group_name_H-M   'P 1'
#
loop_
_entity.id
_entity.type
_entity.pdbx_description
1 polymer ?
#
loop_
_entity_poly.entity_id
_entity_poly.type
_entity_poly.pdbx_seq_one_letter_code
_entity_poly.pdbx_strand_id
1 'polypeptide(L)'
;MIIIMAVEEQNLASSSAGMELQERQTVANPAELLQKSLSGLDKFGGFQLLKGLIKGVENMDSRRKAIKNVFLNDSAYEDARNRLKNELSLWVEILESGGKDPMEIVDSCKEECQKAERNLSENLFCIHDEICHMRLSAACHC
;
A
#
# COMPACT_ATOMS: atom_id res chain seq x y z
N MET A 1 -37.73 14.37 36.81
CA MET A 1 -37.68 14.61 35.36
C MET A 1 -36.24 14.97 35.02
N ILE A 2 -35.26 14.08 35.21
CA ILE A 2 -34.82 13.03 34.27
C ILE A 2 -34.91 13.52 32.82
N ILE A 3 -33.83 14.15 32.34
CA ILE A 3 -33.46 14.11 30.92
C ILE A 3 -32.05 13.53 30.91
N ILE A 4 -31.99 12.28 30.45
CA ILE A 4 -30.82 11.43 30.33
C ILE A 4 -29.97 11.91 29.15
N MET A 5 -28.67 11.81 29.35
CA MET A 5 -27.60 11.95 28.38
C MET A 5 -27.90 11.14 27.10
N ALA A 6 -27.81 11.79 25.95
CA ALA A 6 -27.63 11.12 24.67
C ALA A 6 -26.60 11.95 23.88
N VAL A 7 -25.37 11.97 24.39
CA VAL A 7 -24.21 12.12 23.52
C VAL A 7 -23.98 10.73 22.97
N GLU A 8 -24.38 10.56 21.73
CA GLU A 8 -24.18 9.34 20.95
C GLU A 8 -22.68 9.08 20.88
N GLU A 9 -22.25 7.97 21.50
CA GLU A 9 -20.90 7.45 21.33
C GLU A 9 -20.71 7.12 19.85
N GLN A 10 -20.05 8.02 19.11
CA GLN A 10 -19.50 7.66 17.82
C GLN A 10 -18.32 6.72 18.09
N ASN A 11 -18.65 5.44 17.93
CA ASN A 11 -17.74 4.32 17.77
C ASN A 11 -16.57 4.73 16.86
N LEU A 12 -15.41 4.99 17.47
CA LEU A 12 -14.12 5.03 16.78
C LEU A 12 -13.81 3.59 16.31
N ALA A 13 -14.54 3.14 15.31
CA ALA A 13 -14.07 2.10 14.42
C ALA A 13 -12.90 2.72 13.66
N SER A 14 -11.70 2.40 14.12
CA SER A 14 -10.47 2.59 13.37
C SER A 14 -10.63 1.85 12.05
N SER A 15 -11.09 2.52 11.01
CA SER A 15 -10.94 2.02 9.64
C SER A 15 -9.48 2.24 9.23
N SER A 16 -8.59 1.47 9.85
CA SER A 16 -7.52 0.88 9.06
C SER A 16 -8.23 0.07 7.99
N ALA A 17 -8.49 0.68 6.84
CA ALA A 17 -8.73 -0.05 5.61
C ALA A 17 -7.42 -0.79 5.33
N GLY A 18 -7.26 -1.91 6.04
CA GLY A 18 -6.32 -2.94 5.68
C GLY A 18 -6.61 -3.23 4.23
N MET A 19 -5.57 -3.13 3.41
CA MET A 19 -5.55 -3.67 2.06
C MET A 19 -6.07 -5.11 2.16
N GLU A 20 -7.35 -5.31 1.85
CA GLU A 20 -7.96 -6.62 1.82
C GLU A 20 -7.23 -7.37 0.72
N LEU A 21 -6.30 -8.23 1.13
CA LEU A 21 -5.52 -9.05 0.24
C LEU A 21 -6.51 -10.00 -0.43
N GLN A 22 -6.98 -9.62 -1.62
CA GLN A 22 -7.92 -10.40 -2.41
C GLN A 22 -7.48 -11.86 -2.43
N GLU A 23 -8.40 -12.74 -2.07
CA GLU A 23 -8.15 -14.16 -1.84
C GLU A 23 -7.42 -14.76 -3.05
N ARG A 24 -6.14 -15.12 -2.83
CA ARG A 24 -5.24 -15.58 -3.89
C ARG A 24 -5.84 -16.85 -4.51
N GLN A 25 -6.31 -16.76 -5.75
CA GLN A 25 -6.65 -17.95 -6.54
C GLN A 25 -5.51 -18.96 -6.43
N THR A 26 -5.80 -20.17 -5.97
CA THR A 26 -4.81 -21.22 -5.78
C THR A 26 -4.28 -21.67 -7.14
N VAL A 27 -3.16 -21.08 -7.57
CA VAL A 27 -2.50 -21.45 -8.82
C VAL A 27 -1.82 -22.80 -8.62
N ALA A 28 -2.24 -23.82 -9.38
CA ALA A 28 -1.71 -25.18 -9.29
C ALA A 28 -0.20 -25.28 -9.54
N ASN A 29 0.37 -24.35 -10.32
CA ASN A 29 1.82 -24.21 -10.51
C ASN A 29 2.23 -22.72 -10.59
N PRO A 30 2.55 -22.07 -9.45
CA PRO A 30 2.86 -20.65 -9.44
C PRO A 30 4.20 -20.32 -10.10
N ALA A 31 5.15 -21.27 -10.13
CA ALA A 31 6.47 -21.05 -10.72
C ALA A 31 6.40 -21.01 -12.25
N GLU A 32 5.64 -21.92 -12.86
CA GLU A 32 5.44 -21.96 -14.30
C GLU A 32 4.60 -20.78 -14.80
N LEU A 33 3.52 -20.43 -14.09
CA LEU A 33 2.72 -19.24 -14.42
C LEU A 33 3.57 -17.98 -14.37
N LEU A 34 4.38 -17.81 -13.33
CA LEU A 34 5.30 -16.68 -13.22
C LEU A 34 6.28 -16.66 -14.41
N GLN A 35 6.86 -17.80 -14.77
CA GLN A 35 7.80 -17.86 -15.89
C GLN A 35 7.12 -17.48 -17.22
N LYS A 36 5.90 -17.97 -17.47
CA LYS A 36 5.13 -17.62 -18.66
C LYS A 36 4.79 -16.14 -18.70
N SER A 37 4.36 -15.55 -17.59
CA SER A 37 4.08 -14.11 -17.50
C SER A 37 5.34 -13.28 -17.74
N LEU A 38 6.49 -13.69 -17.18
CA LEU A 38 7.77 -13.02 -17.40
C LEU A 38 8.25 -13.12 -18.85
N SER A 39 8.08 -14.26 -19.52
CA SER A 39 8.39 -14.39 -20.95
C SER A 39 7.52 -13.48 -21.83
N GLY A 40 6.30 -13.14 -21.39
CA GLY A 40 5.46 -12.15 -22.06
C GLY A 40 6.06 -10.75 -22.12
N LEU A 41 6.98 -10.42 -21.19
CA LEU A 41 7.69 -9.15 -21.15
C LEU A 41 8.91 -9.12 -22.08
N ASP A 42 9.37 -10.25 -22.63
CA ASP A 42 10.61 -10.30 -23.43
C ASP A 42 10.57 -9.35 -24.63
N LYS A 43 9.39 -9.18 -25.25
CA LYS A 43 9.16 -8.22 -26.35
C LYS A 43 9.33 -6.74 -25.95
N PHE A 44 9.33 -6.45 -24.65
CA PHE A 44 9.50 -5.12 -24.07
C PHE A 44 10.82 -4.98 -23.29
N GLY A 45 11.79 -5.88 -23.51
CA GLY A 45 13.08 -5.89 -22.80
C GLY A 45 13.13 -6.83 -21.59
N GLY A 46 12.09 -7.64 -21.38
CA GLY A 46 12.04 -8.70 -20.37
C GLY A 46 12.09 -8.17 -18.94
N PHE A 47 12.66 -8.97 -18.04
CA PHE A 47 12.76 -8.63 -16.62
C PHE A 47 13.57 -7.34 -16.34
N GLN A 48 14.36 -6.84 -17.29
CA GLN A 48 15.09 -5.58 -17.11
C GLN A 48 14.15 -4.37 -17.04
N LEU A 49 12.99 -4.43 -17.70
CA LEU A 49 11.95 -3.41 -17.57
C LEU A 49 11.49 -3.27 -16.11
N LEU A 50 11.19 -4.40 -15.46
CA LEU A 50 10.76 -4.42 -14.06
C LEU A 50 11.83 -3.84 -13.12
N LYS A 51 13.12 -4.13 -13.36
CA LYS A 51 14.22 -3.57 -12.55
C LYS A 51 14.31 -2.05 -12.61
N GLY A 52 13.91 -1.45 -13.72
CA GLY A 52 13.88 0.01 -13.86
C GLY A 52 12.67 0.67 -13.19
N LEU A 53 11.58 -0.08 -13.01
CA LEU A 53 10.31 0.45 -12.50
C LEU A 53 10.09 0.15 -11.01
N ILE A 54 10.50 -1.04 -10.55
CA ILE A 54 10.19 -1.55 -9.22
C ILE A 54 11.50 -1.80 -8.47
N LYS A 55 11.75 -1.01 -7.44
CA LYS A 55 12.96 -1.11 -6.63
C LYS A 55 13.00 -2.45 -5.87
N GLY A 56 14.11 -3.16 -5.93
CA GLY A 56 14.33 -4.40 -5.18
C GLY A 56 13.76 -5.65 -5.85
N VAL A 57 13.08 -5.51 -6.99
CA VAL A 57 12.54 -6.65 -7.76
C VAL A 57 13.64 -7.55 -8.32
N GLU A 58 14.87 -7.04 -8.48
CA GLU A 58 16.04 -7.80 -8.91
C GLU A 58 16.37 -8.98 -8.01
N ASN A 59 15.96 -8.94 -6.74
CA ASN A 59 16.12 -10.04 -5.80
C ASN A 59 15.17 -11.21 -6.10
N MET A 60 14.12 -10.98 -6.88
CA MET A 60 13.15 -11.99 -7.30
C MET A 60 13.46 -12.61 -8.68
N ASP A 61 14.54 -12.20 -9.33
CA ASP A 61 14.96 -12.69 -10.65
C ASP A 61 15.23 -14.21 -10.60
N SER A 62 14.42 -15.00 -11.34
CA SER A 62 14.51 -16.46 -11.36
C SER A 62 15.81 -17.00 -11.95
N ARG A 63 16.54 -16.18 -12.72
CA ARG A 63 17.86 -16.52 -13.26
C ARG A 63 18.94 -16.49 -12.18
N ARG A 64 18.74 -15.73 -11.10
CA ARG A 64 19.66 -15.59 -9.96
C ARG A 64 19.19 -16.43 -8.77
N LYS A 65 19.03 -17.74 -8.97
CA LYS A 65 18.41 -18.68 -8.01
C LYS A 65 18.98 -18.60 -6.60
N ALA A 66 20.31 -18.54 -6.45
CA ALA A 66 20.95 -18.46 -5.14
C ALA A 66 20.57 -17.19 -4.38
N ILE A 67 20.57 -16.04 -5.07
CA ILE A 67 20.27 -14.74 -4.47
C ILE A 67 18.80 -14.63 -4.13
N LYS A 68 17.93 -15.11 -5.03
CA LYS A 68 16.50 -15.24 -4.75
C LYS A 68 16.25 -16.10 -3.51
N ASN A 69 16.93 -17.24 -3.39
CA ASN A 69 16.77 -18.12 -2.23
C ASN A 69 17.27 -17.45 -0.94
N VAL A 70 18.41 -16.76 -0.97
CA VAL A 70 18.90 -16.01 0.20
C VAL A 70 17.89 -14.92 0.58
N PHE A 71 17.44 -14.10 -0.38
CA PHE A 71 16.48 -13.03 -0.14
C PHE A 71 15.16 -13.52 0.47
N LEU A 72 14.68 -14.71 0.06
CA LEU A 72 13.44 -15.28 0.57
C LEU A 72 13.55 -15.89 1.97
N ASN A 73 14.72 -16.40 2.35
CA ASN A 73 14.86 -17.17 3.60
C ASN A 73 15.59 -16.42 4.71
N ASP A 74 16.45 -15.46 4.38
CA ASP A 74 17.26 -14.74 5.36
C ASP A 74 16.42 -13.62 6.02
N SER A 75 16.44 -13.56 7.35
CA SER A 75 15.69 -12.59 8.14
C SER A 75 16.18 -11.17 7.96
N ALA A 76 17.46 -10.97 7.58
CA ALA A 76 18.01 -9.64 7.31
C ALA A 76 17.27 -8.89 6.19
N TYR A 77 16.53 -9.60 5.33
CA TYR A 77 15.75 -9.03 4.24
C TYR A 77 14.24 -8.92 4.53
N GLU A 78 13.78 -9.15 5.76
CA GLU A 78 12.35 -9.10 6.09
C GLU A 78 11.70 -7.76 5.74
N ASP A 79 12.29 -6.65 6.17
CA ASP A 79 11.81 -5.31 5.83
C ASP A 79 11.84 -5.05 4.32
N ALA A 80 12.88 -5.52 3.64
CA ALA A 80 13.01 -5.39 2.19
C ALA A 80 11.92 -6.19 1.45
N ARG A 81 11.57 -7.39 1.94
CA ARG A 81 10.46 -8.20 1.40
C ARG A 81 9.12 -7.52 1.63
N ASN A 82 8.89 -6.97 2.83
CA ASN A 82 7.65 -6.24 3.14
C ASN A 82 7.48 -5.01 2.24
N ARG A 83 8.55 -4.22 2.05
CA ARG A 83 8.54 -3.07 1.13
C ARG A 83 8.27 -3.50 -0.31
N LEU A 84 8.97 -4.53 -0.80
CA LEU A 84 8.76 -5.03 -2.17
C LEU A 84 7.34 -5.59 -2.36
N LYS A 85 6.79 -6.26 -1.35
CA LYS A 85 5.41 -6.76 -1.38
C LYS A 85 4.42 -5.61 -1.52
N ASN A 86 4.55 -4.57 -0.69
CA ASN A 86 3.66 -3.41 -0.74
C ASN A 86 3.76 -2.68 -2.09
N GLU A 87 4.98 -2.50 -2.61
CA GLU A 87 5.20 -1.91 -3.92
C GLU A 87 4.51 -2.71 -5.03
N LEU A 88 4.70 -4.04 -5.06
CA LEU A 88 4.05 -4.92 -6.03
C LEU A 88 2.53 -4.89 -5.90
N SER A 89 1.99 -4.84 -4.68
CA SER A 89 0.56 -4.73 -4.44
C SER A 89 -0.01 -3.41 -4.97
N LEU A 90 0.69 -2.29 -4.77
CA LEU A 90 0.31 -1.00 -5.35
C LEU A 90 0.30 -1.04 -6.89
N TRP A 91 1.33 -1.63 -7.50
CA TRP A 91 1.36 -1.78 -8.97
C TRP A 91 0.21 -2.64 -9.49
N VAL A 92 -0.13 -3.73 -8.80
CA VAL A 92 -1.29 -4.57 -9.15
C VAL A 92 -2.58 -3.75 -9.05
N GLU A 93 -2.80 -3.04 -7.95
CA GLU A 93 -3.97 -2.20 -7.76
C GLU A 93 -4.12 -1.14 -8.86
N ILE A 94 -3.05 -0.42 -9.19
CA ILE A 94 -3.05 0.60 -10.25
C ILE A 94 -3.40 -0.02 -11.61
N LEU A 95 -2.82 -1.17 -11.94
CA LEU A 95 -3.02 -1.83 -13.23
C LEU A 95 -4.39 -2.49 -13.35
N GLU A 96 -4.98 -2.95 -12.24
CA GLU A 96 -6.32 -3.56 -12.23
C GLU A 96 -7.43 -2.51 -12.21
N SER A 97 -7.23 -1.40 -11.48
CA SER A 97 -8.23 -0.33 -11.33
C SER A 97 -8.23 0.67 -12.48
N GLY A 98 -7.07 1.01 -13.04
CA GLY A 98 -6.92 2.15 -13.94
C GLY A 98 -7.31 1.90 -15.41
N GLY A 99 -7.90 0.75 -15.74
CA GLY A 99 -8.45 0.51 -17.08
C GLY A 99 -7.40 0.33 -18.18
N LYS A 100 -7.74 0.67 -19.43
CA LYS A 100 -6.88 0.44 -20.61
C LYS A 100 -6.16 1.69 -21.11
N ASP A 101 -6.59 2.88 -20.70
CA ASP A 101 -6.01 4.14 -21.14
C ASP A 101 -4.94 4.61 -20.13
N PRO A 102 -3.66 4.72 -20.51
CA PRO A 102 -2.62 5.23 -19.64
C PRO A 102 -2.90 6.63 -19.06
N MET A 103 -3.63 7.49 -19.76
CA MET A 103 -3.99 8.82 -19.25
C MET A 103 -4.91 8.72 -18.04
N GLU A 104 -5.91 7.83 -18.09
CA GLU A 104 -6.85 7.59 -16.98
C GLU A 104 -6.09 7.07 -15.74
N ILE A 105 -5.18 6.11 -15.93
CA ILE A 105 -4.32 5.59 -14.84
C ILE A 105 -3.54 6.73 -14.16
N VAL A 106 -2.93 7.61 -14.96
CA VAL A 106 -2.13 8.73 -14.45
C VAL A 106 -3.00 9.71 -13.67
N ASP A 107 -4.19 10.02 -14.16
CA ASP A 107 -5.08 10.97 -13.49
C ASP A 107 -5.66 10.39 -12.18
N SER A 108 -6.03 9.10 -12.15
CA SER A 108 -6.42 8.42 -10.91
C SER A 108 -5.29 8.41 -9.87
N CYS A 109 -4.05 8.15 -10.28
CA CYS A 109 -2.91 8.22 -9.37
C CYS A 109 -2.72 9.63 -8.79
N LYS A 110 -2.87 10.68 -9.60
CA LYS A 110 -2.79 12.07 -9.12
C LYS A 110 -3.90 12.38 -8.11
N GLU A 111 -5.12 11.91 -8.38
CA GLU A 111 -6.26 12.11 -7.48
C GLU A 111 -6.02 11.45 -6.12
N GLU A 112 -5.57 10.18 -6.10
CA GLU A 112 -5.27 9.49 -4.85
C GLU A 112 -4.08 10.12 -4.11
N CYS A 113 -3.06 10.63 -4.81
CA CYS A 113 -2.00 11.42 -4.17
C CYS A 113 -2.56 12.68 -3.50
N GLN A 114 -3.39 13.46 -4.20
CA GLN A 114 -3.99 14.68 -3.63
C GLN A 114 -4.89 14.37 -2.44
N LYS A 115 -5.63 13.27 -2.50
CA LYS A 115 -6.49 12.81 -1.40
C LYS A 115 -5.66 12.39 -0.19
N ALA A 116 -4.57 11.66 -0.39
CA ALA A 116 -3.64 11.30 0.68
C ALA A 116 -3.01 12.53 1.34
N GLU A 117 -2.59 13.52 0.54
CA GLU A 117 -2.05 14.79 1.03
C GLU A 117 -3.08 15.58 1.86
N ARG A 118 -4.32 15.69 1.37
CA ARG A 118 -5.41 16.35 2.09
C ARG A 118 -5.70 15.64 3.41
N ASN A 119 -5.87 14.32 3.38
CA ASN A 119 -6.13 13.52 4.58
C ASN A 119 -5.02 13.71 5.62
N LEU A 120 -3.76 13.71 5.20
CA LEU A 120 -2.64 13.93 6.12
C LEU A 120 -2.68 15.34 6.73
N SER A 121 -2.91 16.37 5.89
CA SER A 121 -2.99 17.76 6.35
C SER A 121 -4.14 17.96 7.33
N GLU A 122 -5.31 17.41 7.03
CA GLU A 122 -6.50 17.49 7.88
C GLU A 122 -6.27 16.77 9.21
N ASN A 123 -5.76 15.54 9.18
CA ASN A 123 -5.46 14.79 10.39
C ASN A 123 -4.44 15.50 11.29
N LEU A 124 -3.39 16.07 10.69
CA LEU A 124 -2.39 16.82 11.45
C LEU A 124 -2.98 18.10 12.07
N PHE A 125 -3.84 18.79 11.32
CA PHE A 125 -4.54 19.98 11.80
C PHE A 125 -5.49 19.65 12.96
N CYS A 126 -6.31 18.60 12.82
CA CYS A 126 -7.23 18.14 13.87
C CYS A 126 -6.48 17.79 15.16
N ILE A 127 -5.40 17.01 15.07
CA ILE A 127 -4.57 16.66 16.24
C ILE A 127 -3.99 17.92 16.91
N HIS A 128 -3.51 18.88 16.11
CA HIS A 128 -2.99 20.14 16.64
C HIS A 128 -4.07 20.95 17.39
N ASP A 129 -5.27 21.04 16.83
CA ASP A 129 -6.39 21.78 17.44
C ASP A 129 -6.85 21.11 18.74
N GLU A 130 -6.99 19.78 18.75
CA GLU A 130 -7.30 19.00 19.95
C GLU A 130 -6.27 19.23 21.07
N ILE A 131 -4.97 19.24 20.74
CA ILE A 131 -3.90 19.53 21.71
C ILE A 131 -4.05 20.94 22.28
N CYS A 132 -4.35 21.93 21.44
CA CYS A 132 -4.55 23.31 21.88
C CYS A 132 -5.79 23.45 22.77
N HIS A 133 -6.90 22.81 22.39
CA HIS A 133 -8.14 22.78 23.15
C HIS A 133 -7.92 22.18 24.55
N MET A 134 -7.27 21.00 24.62
CA MET A 134 -6.96 20.34 25.90
C MET A 134 -6.08 21.21 26.80
N ARG A 135 -5.08 21.91 26.24
CA ARG A 135 -4.22 22.83 27.00
C ARG A 135 -4.99 24.01 27.59
N LEU A 136 -5.87 24.65 26.81
CA LEU A 136 -6.69 25.75 27.29
C LEU A 136 -7.68 25.31 28.36
N SER A 137 -8.34 24.15 28.16
CA SER A 137 -9.26 23.57 29.14
C SER A 137 -8.56 23.25 30.46
N ALA A 138 -7.35 22.70 30.42
CA ALA A 138 -6.55 22.44 31.63
C ALA A 138 -6.13 23.72 32.35
N ALA A 139 -5.82 24.80 31.61
CA ALA A 139 -5.45 26.10 32.19
C ALA A 139 -6.63 26.82 32.86
N CYS A 140 -7.87 26.64 32.37
CA CYS A 140 -9.06 27.24 32.95
C CYS A 140 -9.58 26.54 34.22
N HIS A 141 -9.09 25.33 34.53
CA HIS A 141 -9.47 24.57 35.73
C HIS A 141 -8.49 24.73 36.91
N CYS A 142 -7.45 25.56 36.78
CA CYS A 142 -6.54 25.97 37.85
C CYS A 142 -6.82 27.43 38.26
#